data_AF-A0A222EBM2-F1
#
_entry.id   AF-A0A222EBM2-F1
#
_cell.length_a   1.000
_cell.length_b   1.000
_cell.length_c   1.000
_cell.angle_alpha   90.00
_cell.angle_beta   90.00
_cell.angle_gamma   90.00
#
_symmetry.space_group_name_H-M   'P 1'
#
loop_
_entity.id
_entity.type
_entity.pdbx_description
1 polymer ?
#
loop_
_entity_poly.entity_id
_entity_poly.type
_entity_poly.pdbx_seq_one_letter_code
_entity_poly.pdbx_strand_id
1 'polypeptide(L)' 'MKKAFITGVTGQDGSYLARLLLQKGYEAHVQLGWTPKVSVEQLAEMMARSDDDALT' A
#
# COMPACT_ATOMS: atom_id res chain seq x y z
N MET A 1 -12.28 9.29 15.08
CA MET A 1 -11.59 8.78 13.87
C MET A 1 -11.45 7.27 13.98
N LYS A 2 -11.67 6.53 12.89
CA LYS A 2 -11.53 5.07 12.89
C LYS A 2 -10.21 4.70 12.22
N LYS A 3 -9.45 3.79 12.84
CA LYS A 3 -8.15 3.33 12.34
C LYS A 3 -8.22 1.84 12.01
N ALA A 4 -7.55 1.42 10.95
CA ALA A 4 -7.42 0.03 10.56
C ALA A 4 -5.96 -0.30 10.29
N PHE A 5 -5.52 -1.47 10.77
CA PHE A 5 -4.19 -2.00 10.50
C PHE A 5 -4.32 -3.14 9.49
N ILE A 6 -3.63 -3.03 8.35
CA ILE A 6 -3.76 -3.95 7.22
C ILE A 6 -2.41 -4.63 6.99
N THR A 7 -2.40 -5.95 7.07
CA THR A 7 -1.27 -6.80 6.68
C THR A 7 -1.53 -7.41 5.30
N GLY A 8 -0.49 -7.63 4.50
CA GLY A 8 -0.64 -8.22 3.17
C GLY A 8 -1.30 -7.28 2.15
N VAL A 9 -1.13 -5.96 2.31
CA VAL A 9 -1.70 -4.95 1.39
C VAL A 9 -1.21 -5.10 -0.05
N THR A 10 -0.06 -5.75 -0.26
CA THR A 10 0.55 -5.97 -1.57
C THR A 10 -0.19 -6.98 -2.45
N GLY A 11 -1.15 -7.73 -1.89
CA GLY A 11 -2.04 -8.59 -2.67
C GLY A 11 -3.25 -7.84 -3.23
N GLN A 12 -3.94 -8.45 -4.20
CA GLN A 12 -5.17 -7.89 -4.80
C GLN A 12 -6.22 -7.55 -3.73
N ASP A 13 -6.56 -8.51 -2.87
CA ASP A 13 -7.57 -8.33 -1.83
C ASP A 13 -7.16 -7.28 -0.80
N GLY A 14 -5.87 -7.24 -0.46
CA GLY A 14 -5.31 -6.25 0.47
C GLY A 14 -5.42 -4.83 -0.08
N SER A 15 -5.10 -4.62 -1.35
CA SER A 15 -5.23 -3.33 -2.02
C SER A 15 -6.70 -2.88 -2.12
N TYR A 16 -7.62 -3.81 -2.43
CA TYR A 16 -9.05 -3.53 -2.51
C TYR A 16 -9.62 -3.12 -1.14
N LEU A 17 -9.29 -3.89 -0.10
CA LEU A 17 -9.71 -3.61 1.28
C LEU A 17 -9.18 -2.25 1.77
N ALA A 18 -7.91 -1.94 1.51
CA ALA A 18 -7.33 -0.65 1.88
C ALA A 18 -8.10 0.51 1.22
N ARG A 19 -8.38 0.39 -0.09
CA ARG A 19 -9.11 1.40 -0.85
C ARG A 19 -10.55 1.58 -0.34
N LEU A 20 -11.23 0.49 -0.01
CA LEU A 20 -12.57 0.51 0.58
C LEU A 20 -12.59 1.21 1.95
N LEU A 21 -11.61 0.93 2.80
CA LEU A 21 -11.50 1.52 4.14
C LEU A 21 -11.23 3.02 4.07
N LEU A 22 -10.34 3.45 3.17
CA LEU A 22 -10.09 4.87 2.90
C LEU A 22 -11.37 5.59 2.44
N GLN A 23 -12.14 5.00 1.52
CA GLN A 23 -13.43 5.56 1.07
C GLN A 23 -14.46 5.67 2.21
N LYS A 24 -14.37 4.80 3.23
CA LYS A 24 -15.21 4.84 4.43
C LYS A 24 -14.70 5.81 5.51
N GLY A 25 -13.66 6.58 5.24
CA GLY A 25 -13.08 7.56 6.18
C GLY A 25 -12.23 6.92 7.28
N TYR A 26 -11.69 5.72 7.06
CA TYR A 26 -10.70 5.13 7.96
C TYR A 26 -9.30 5.63 7.62
N GLU A 27 -8.49 5.79 8.66
CA GLU A 27 -7.04 5.92 8.54
C GLU A 27 -6.45 4.50 8.47
N ALA A 28 -5.93 4.11 7.31
CA ALA A 28 -5.37 2.78 7.08
C ALA A 28 -3.85 2.83 7.24
N HIS A 29 -3.31 1.99 8.12
CA HIS A 29 -1.88 1.74 8.27
C HIS A 29 -1.53 0.38 7.69
N VAL A 30 -0.43 0.31 6.95
CA VAL A 30 0.00 -0.90 6.26
C VAL A 30 1.35 -1.37 6.80
N GLN A 31 1.48 -2.67 7.01
CA GLN A 31 2.77 -3.30 7.26
C GLN A 31 3.20 -4.04 6.01
N LEU A 32 4.29 -3.57 5.41
CA LEU A 32 5.04 -4.33 4.43
C LEU A 32 5.79 -5.42 5.21
N GLY A 33 5.67 -6.69 4.83
CA GLY A 33 6.31 -7.83 5.52
C GLY A 33 7.85 -7.81 5.48
N TRP A 34 8.42 -6.71 5.02
CA TRP A 34 9.84 -6.42 4.89
C TRP A 34 10.04 -4.93 5.19
N THR A 35 11.18 -4.58 5.79
CA THR A 35 11.54 -3.18 6.02
C THR A 35 12.37 -2.68 4.83
N PRO A 36 11.92 -1.67 4.09
CA PRO A 36 12.72 -1.07 3.04
C PRO A 36 13.97 -0.41 3.62
N LYS A 37 15.09 -0.52 2.90
CA LYS A 37 16.33 0.23 3.21
C LYS A 37 16.32 1.66 2.62
N VAL A 38 15.17 2.11 2.12
CA VAL A 38 14.93 3.38 1.44
C VAL A 38 13.79 4.13 2.15
N SER A 39 13.66 5.43 1.90
CA SER A 39 12.54 6.21 2.45
C SER A 39 11.20 5.77 1.87
N VAL A 40 10.09 6.16 2.51
CA VAL A 40 8.72 5.83 2.05
C VAL A 40 8.44 6.43 0.68
N GLU A 41 8.92 7.65 0.43
CA GLU A 41 8.79 8.35 -0.86
C GLU A 41 9.56 7.62 -1.95
N GLN A 42 10.81 7.22 -1.65
CA GLN A 42 11.63 6.45 -2.59
C GLN A 42 11.01 5.09 -2.89
N LEU A 43 10.47 4.42 -1.88
CA LEU A 43 9.76 3.15 -2.08
C LEU A 43 8.52 3.34 -2.96
N ALA A 44 7.71 4.38 -2.70
CA ALA A 44 6.53 4.67 -3.52
C ALA A 44 6.91 4.92 -4.98
N GLU A 45 8.01 5.63 -5.23
CA GLU A 45 8.53 5.85 -6.59
C GLU A 45 9.01 4.55 -7.25
N MET A 46 9.71 3.68 -6.51
CA MET A 46 10.12 2.35 -7.00
C MET A 46 8.92 1.48 -7.36
N MET A 47 7.86 1.49 -6.53
CA MET A 47 6.63 0.74 -6.79
C MET A 47 5.91 1.28 -8.03
N ALA A 48 5.77 2.60 -8.15
CA ALA A 48 5.13 3.23 -9.30
C ALA A 48 5.87 2.93 -10.62
N ARG A 49 7.20 3.00 -10.61
CA ARG A 49 8.03 2.63 -11.79
C ARG A 49 7.88 1.16 -12.17
N SER A 50 7.84 0.27 -11.17
CA SER A 50 7.67 -1.17 -11.43
C SER A 50 6.30 -1.51 -12.01
N ASP A 51 5.25 -0.77 -11.65
CA ASP A 51 3.92 -0.95 -12.20
C ASP A 51 3.82 -0.42 -13.64
N ASP A 52 4.52 0.68 -13.96
CA ASP A 52 4.60 1.23 -15.32
C ASP A 52 5.38 0.31 -16.29
N ASP A 53 6.46 -0.33 -15.82
CA ASP A 53 7.24 -1.30 -16.61
C ASP A 53 6.45 -2.59 -16.92
N ALA A 54 5.38 -2.88 -16.19
CA ALA A 54 4.51 -4.05 -16.42
C ALA A 54 3.46 -3.81 -17.53
N LEU A 55 3.38 -2.60 -18.09
CA LEU A 55 2.41 -2.20 -19.12
C LEU A 55 2.99 -2.10 -20.56
N THR A 56 4.25 -2.50 -20.78
CA THR A 56 4.87 -2.60 -22.12
C THR A 56 5.08 -4.04 -22.59
#